data_AF-Q4TID0-F1
#
_entry.id   AF-Q4TID0-F1
#
_cell.length_a   1.000
_cell.length_b   1.000
_cell.length_c   1.000
_cell.angle_alpha   90.00
_cell.angle_beta   90.00
_cell.angle_gamma   90.00
#
_symmetry.space_group_name_H-M   'P 1'
#
loop_
_entity.id
_entity.type
_entity.pdbx_description
1 polymer ?
#
loop_
_entity_poly.entity_id
_entity_poly.type
_entity_poly.pdbx_seq_one_letter_code
_entity_poly.pdbx_strand_id
1 'polypeptide(L)'
;EISYSFGDTLATVEIISTVFGYLDRRPECKEEGDLAPEELEGRILFQNVSFSYPSAPADEKALKSVTMEIAAGKMTALVGPSGSGKTSCLSLLKRLYEAQEGQILLDGKPLHHYTRKYLHRKLAVVSQDLELFSGLLRYNIEYGLKGCALEKVRGAARKAKADAYFSELKDQYETGTSAQTLNAVEGGDVCLSGGLRHSVALVRALVRDPRVLILDETTSKVDADVWHAVSKAR
;
A
#
# COMPACT_ATOMS: atom_id res chain seq x y z
N GLU A 1 -4.49 -28.18 48.06
CA GLU A 1 -5.47 -27.67 47.07
C GLU A 1 -5.53 -26.16 46.99
N ILE A 2 -5.69 -25.42 48.10
CA ILE A 2 -5.79 -23.94 48.10
C ILE A 2 -4.53 -23.25 47.50
N SER A 3 -3.31 -23.68 47.85
CA SER A 3 -2.08 -23.09 47.29
C SER A 3 -1.87 -23.37 45.79
N TYR A 4 -2.41 -24.48 45.28
CA TYR A 4 -2.34 -24.82 43.85
C TYR A 4 -3.31 -23.94 43.05
N SER A 5 -4.54 -23.80 43.54
CA SER A 5 -5.53 -22.88 42.95
C SER A 5 -5.09 -21.42 42.97
N PHE A 6 -4.34 -20.98 43.99
CA PHE A 6 -3.83 -19.61 44.07
C PHE A 6 -2.74 -19.33 43.02
N GLY A 7 -1.84 -20.28 42.77
CA GLY A 7 -0.82 -20.18 41.72
C GLY A 7 -1.43 -20.03 40.32
N ASP A 8 -2.45 -20.83 40.00
CA ASP A 8 -3.16 -20.75 38.72
C ASP A 8 -3.92 -19.42 38.56
N THR A 9 -4.51 -18.89 39.63
CA THR A 9 -5.18 -17.59 39.58
C THR A 9 -4.19 -16.44 39.33
N LEU A 10 -2.98 -16.48 39.91
CA LEU A 10 -1.96 -15.45 39.68
C LEU A 10 -1.44 -15.48 38.24
N ALA A 11 -1.17 -16.67 37.69
CA ALA A 11 -0.78 -16.82 36.29
C ALA A 11 -1.90 -16.32 35.34
N THR A 12 -3.16 -16.56 35.69
CA THR A 12 -4.31 -16.05 34.93
C THR A 12 -4.36 -14.52 34.96
N VAL A 13 -4.07 -13.89 36.10
CA VAL A 13 -4.01 -12.42 36.23
C VAL A 13 -2.90 -11.82 35.36
N GLU A 14 -1.73 -12.46 35.25
CA GLU A 14 -0.64 -12.01 34.37
C GLU A 14 -0.99 -12.09 32.88
N ILE A 15 -1.68 -13.16 32.46
CA ILE A 15 -2.16 -13.28 31.08
C ILE A 15 -3.21 -12.19 30.80
N ILE A 16 -4.14 -11.99 31.74
CA ILE A 16 -5.18 -10.97 31.65
C ILE A 16 -4.55 -9.57 31.55
N SER A 17 -3.54 -9.25 32.36
CA SER A 17 -2.87 -7.94 32.31
C SER A 17 -2.16 -7.71 30.98
N THR A 18 -1.57 -8.75 30.39
CA THR A 18 -0.97 -8.70 29.06
C THR A 18 -2.03 -8.43 27.99
N VAL A 19 -3.18 -9.11 28.06
CA VAL A 19 -4.31 -8.88 27.15
C VAL A 19 -4.86 -7.46 27.28
N PHE A 20 -5.06 -6.98 28.52
CA PHE A 20 -5.47 -5.59 28.74
C PHE A 20 -4.43 -4.59 28.25
N GLY A 21 -3.13 -4.89 28.38
CA GLY A 21 -2.07 -4.08 27.80
C GLY A 21 -2.19 -3.90 26.28
N TYR A 22 -2.68 -4.89 25.54
CA TYR A 22 -2.99 -4.76 24.12
C TYR A 22 -4.29 -3.99 23.85
N LEU A 23 -5.33 -4.21 24.66
CA LEU A 23 -6.64 -3.56 24.51
C LEU A 23 -6.60 -2.07 24.84
N ASP A 24 -5.80 -1.68 25.83
CA ASP A 24 -5.67 -0.30 26.30
C ASP A 24 -4.73 0.54 25.42
N ARG A 25 -4.00 -0.11 24.50
CA ARG A 25 -3.07 0.57 23.60
C ARG A 25 -3.82 1.52 22.68
N ARG A 26 -3.52 2.81 22.79
CA ARG A 26 -4.02 3.83 21.87
C ARG A 26 -3.06 4.02 20.70
N PRO A 27 -3.55 4.08 19.46
CA PRO A 27 -2.70 4.32 18.31
C PRO A 27 -2.13 5.74 18.34
N GLU A 28 -0.82 5.87 18.15
CA GLU A 28 -0.15 7.16 17.95
C GLU A 28 -0.43 7.67 16.53
N CYS A 29 -1.63 8.19 16.32
CA CYS A 29 -1.98 8.82 15.05
C CYS A 29 -2.89 10.02 15.28
N LYS A 30 -2.79 11.01 14.40
CA LYS A 30 -3.77 12.10 14.39
C LYS A 30 -5.13 11.53 14.05
N GLU A 31 -6.18 12.05 14.70
CA GLU A 31 -7.54 11.71 14.32
C GLU A 31 -7.76 12.03 12.84
N GLU A 32 -8.52 11.19 12.16
CA GLU A 32 -8.90 11.47 10.78
C GLU A 32 -10.06 12.45 10.74
N GLY A 33 -9.99 13.41 9.82
CA GLY A 33 -11.15 14.21 9.46
C GLY A 33 -12.13 13.44 8.58
N ASP A 34 -13.15 14.14 8.13
CA ASP A 34 -14.28 13.62 7.37
C ASP A 34 -14.20 13.91 5.86
N LEU A 35 -13.12 14.52 5.38
CA LEU A 35 -13.02 14.91 3.97
C LEU A 35 -12.96 13.69 3.05
N ALA A 36 -13.86 13.68 2.07
CA ALA A 36 -13.92 12.73 0.96
C ALA A 36 -14.53 13.39 -0.29
N PRO A 37 -13.89 14.42 -0.87
CA PRO A 37 -14.43 15.13 -2.02
C PRO A 37 -14.61 14.20 -3.23
N GLU A 38 -15.58 14.48 -4.09
CA GLU A 38 -15.81 13.67 -5.29
C GLU A 38 -14.63 13.82 -6.28
N GLU A 39 -14.21 15.07 -6.46
CA GLU A 39 -13.11 15.48 -7.31
C GLU A 39 -11.82 15.69 -6.50
N LEU A 40 -10.69 15.36 -7.14
CA LEU A 40 -9.36 15.48 -6.58
C LEU A 40 -8.39 15.69 -7.74
N GLU A 41 -7.66 16.79 -7.71
CA GLU A 41 -6.64 17.13 -8.71
C GLU A 41 -5.40 16.26 -8.53
N GLY A 42 -5.03 15.97 -7.27
CA GLY A 42 -3.90 15.12 -6.92
C GLY A 42 -2.57 15.88 -6.81
N ARG A 43 -2.61 17.18 -6.50
CA ARG A 43 -1.45 17.99 -6.17
C ARG A 43 -1.00 17.69 -4.76
N ILE A 44 0.26 17.33 -4.58
CA ILE A 44 0.84 17.01 -3.26
C ILE A 44 1.94 18.03 -2.94
N LEU A 45 1.91 18.57 -1.73
CA LEU A 45 2.91 19.52 -1.24
C LEU A 45 3.48 19.06 0.10
N PHE A 46 4.79 18.90 0.17
CA PHE A 46 5.53 18.75 1.42
C PHE A 46 6.02 20.13 1.85
N GLN A 47 5.73 20.51 3.09
CA GLN A 47 6.15 21.79 3.67
C GLN A 47 6.98 21.54 4.92
N ASN A 48 8.30 21.70 4.80
CA ASN A 48 9.28 21.59 5.89
C ASN A 48 9.12 20.30 6.72
N VAL A 49 8.93 19.17 6.03
CA VAL A 49 8.63 17.90 6.68
C VAL A 49 9.89 17.30 7.30
N SER A 50 9.89 17.12 8.62
CA SER A 50 10.89 16.32 9.32
C SER A 50 10.26 15.05 9.88
N PHE A 51 10.97 13.93 9.76
CA PHE A 51 10.47 12.64 10.21
C PHE A 51 11.56 11.73 10.78
N SER A 52 11.25 11.06 11.89
CA SER A 52 12.04 9.96 12.49
C SER A 52 11.13 8.76 12.75
N TYR A 53 11.64 7.53 12.60
CA TYR A 53 10.85 6.34 12.91
C TYR A 53 10.69 6.16 14.43
N PRO A 54 9.52 5.72 14.95
CA PRO A 54 9.33 5.48 16.39
C PRO A 54 10.29 4.43 16.98
N SER A 55 10.77 3.50 16.15
CA SER A 55 11.75 2.48 16.52
C SER A 55 13.19 2.96 16.54
N ALA A 56 13.46 4.17 16.01
CA ALA A 56 14.77 4.77 15.95
C ALA A 56 14.91 5.90 16.98
N PRO A 57 16.13 6.22 17.43
CA PRO A 57 16.38 7.39 18.25
C PRO A 57 15.85 8.67 17.59
N ALA A 58 15.30 9.59 18.39
CA ALA A 58 14.63 10.79 17.88
C ALA A 58 15.58 11.73 17.10
N ASP A 59 16.87 11.71 17.43
CA ASP A 59 17.96 12.42 16.77
C ASP A 59 18.28 11.86 15.37
N GLU A 60 17.91 10.61 15.09
CA GLU A 60 18.06 9.99 13.77
C GLU A 60 16.88 10.33 12.85
N LYS A 61 16.89 11.56 12.32
CA LYS A 61 15.89 12.02 11.35
C LYS A 61 16.08 11.33 9.99
N ALA A 62 15.10 10.52 9.60
CA ALA A 62 14.97 9.93 8.27
C ALA A 62 14.65 10.98 7.20
N LEU A 63 13.92 12.05 7.54
CA LEU A 63 13.70 13.23 6.70
C LEU A 63 14.01 14.50 7.49
N LYS A 64 14.68 15.46 6.88
CA LYS A 64 15.12 16.72 7.50
C LYS A 64 14.59 17.90 6.70
N SER A 65 13.54 18.56 7.20
CA SER A 65 12.93 19.78 6.61
C SER A 65 12.68 19.68 5.09
N VAL A 66 12.10 18.57 4.63
CA VAL A 66 11.86 18.34 3.20
C VAL A 66 10.70 19.20 2.72
N THR A 67 10.96 20.00 1.69
CA THR A 67 9.95 20.79 0.97
C THR A 67 10.00 20.41 -0.51
N MET A 68 8.89 19.91 -1.03
CA MET A 68 8.77 19.52 -2.43
C MET A 68 7.32 19.57 -2.90
N GLU A 69 7.12 19.83 -4.19
CA GLU A 69 5.82 19.85 -4.84
C GLU A 69 5.74 18.78 -5.92
N ILE A 70 4.67 17.99 -5.87
CA ILE A 70 4.29 17.03 -6.91
C ILE A 70 3.04 17.61 -7.57
N ALA A 71 3.21 18.10 -8.80
CA ALA A 71 2.12 18.70 -9.56
C ALA A 71 1.12 17.65 -10.05
N ALA A 72 -0.16 18.00 -10.03
CA ALA A 72 -1.23 17.19 -10.59
C ALA A 72 -0.97 16.86 -12.07
N GLY A 73 -1.27 15.62 -12.47
CA GLY A 73 -1.14 15.16 -13.85
C GLY A 73 0.29 15.04 -14.39
N LYS A 74 1.31 15.37 -13.59
CA LYS A 74 2.72 15.23 -13.99
C LYS A 74 3.33 13.98 -13.40
N MET A 75 4.31 13.43 -14.12
CA MET A 75 5.18 12.39 -13.60
C MET A 75 6.31 13.05 -12.82
N THR A 76 6.44 12.69 -11.54
CA THR A 76 7.53 13.16 -10.67
C THR A 76 8.35 11.95 -10.22
N ALA A 77 9.65 11.99 -10.47
CA ALA A 77 10.59 10.97 -10.03
C ALA A 77 11.32 11.45 -8.77
N LEU A 78 11.30 10.64 -7.71
CA LEU A 78 12.10 10.86 -6.51
C LEU A 78 13.33 9.95 -6.56
N VAL A 79 14.50 10.53 -6.81
CA VAL A 79 15.75 9.79 -7.04
C VAL A 79 16.76 10.09 -5.92
N GLY A 80 17.50 9.08 -5.49
CA GLY A 80 18.54 9.21 -4.47
C GLY A 80 19.14 7.86 -4.09
N PRO A 81 20.26 7.83 -3.35
CA PRO A 81 20.91 6.60 -2.92
C PRO A 81 20.02 5.78 -1.98
N SER A 82 20.32 4.50 -1.79
CA SER A 82 19.62 3.68 -0.78
C SER A 82 19.73 4.33 0.60
N GLY A 83 18.66 4.27 1.40
CA GLY A 83 18.60 4.91 2.71
C GLY A 83 18.35 6.43 2.69
N SER A 84 18.21 7.08 1.52
CA SER A 84 18.01 8.54 1.43
C SER A 84 16.61 9.05 1.87
N GLY A 85 15.77 8.20 2.46
CA GLY A 85 14.43 8.58 2.91
C GLY A 85 13.30 8.52 1.86
N LYS A 86 13.54 7.99 0.65
CA LYS A 86 12.49 7.86 -0.40
C LYS A 86 11.27 7.09 0.10
N THR A 87 11.49 5.89 0.64
CA THR A 87 10.45 5.05 1.23
C THR A 87 9.77 5.75 2.42
N SER A 88 10.51 6.55 3.19
CA SER A 88 9.93 7.37 4.28
C SER A 88 8.96 8.42 3.74
N CYS A 89 9.25 9.09 2.62
CA CYS A 89 8.29 9.99 1.96
C CYS A 89 7.01 9.25 1.55
N LEU A 90 7.13 8.05 0.98
CA LEU A 90 5.98 7.22 0.60
C LEU A 90 5.16 6.80 1.83
N SER A 91 5.82 6.40 2.92
CA SER A 91 5.16 6.01 4.16
C SER A 91 4.35 7.16 4.79
N LEU A 92 4.87 8.38 4.73
CA LEU A 92 4.14 9.57 5.17
C LEU A 92 2.97 9.92 4.24
N LEU A 93 3.13 9.78 2.92
CA LEU A 93 2.04 10.00 1.96
C LEU A 93 0.88 9.04 2.13
N LYS A 94 1.18 7.79 2.46
CA LYS A 94 0.19 6.76 2.80
C LYS A 94 -0.41 6.95 4.20
N ARG A 95 0.10 7.93 4.96
CA ARG A 95 -0.25 8.18 6.36
C ARG A 95 -0.09 6.92 7.23
N LEU A 96 0.97 6.16 6.97
CA LEU A 96 1.41 5.05 7.83
C LEU A 96 2.11 5.57 9.08
N TYR A 97 2.78 6.72 8.93
CA TYR A 97 3.32 7.52 10.01
C TYR A 97 2.87 8.97 9.86
N GLU A 98 2.99 9.73 10.93
CA GLU A 98 2.76 11.17 10.96
C GLU A 98 4.11 11.89 11.00
N ALA A 99 4.20 13.05 10.34
CA ALA A 99 5.39 13.89 10.42
C ALA A 99 5.46 14.58 11.81
N GLN A 100 6.66 14.62 12.39
CA GLN A 100 6.91 15.31 13.66
C GLN A 100 6.95 16.83 13.48
N GLU A 101 7.46 17.32 12.35
CA GLU A 101 7.50 18.74 12.00
C GLU A 101 7.02 18.93 10.56
N GLY A 102 6.46 20.10 10.28
CA GLY A 102 5.91 20.42 8.97
C GLY A 102 4.59 19.70 8.68
N GLN A 103 4.20 19.69 7.41
CA GLN A 103 2.95 19.04 6.97
C GLN A 103 3.00 18.62 5.52
N ILE A 104 2.16 17.63 5.18
CA ILE A 104 1.90 17.21 3.81
C ILE A 104 0.46 17.61 3.47
N LEU A 105 0.30 18.30 2.35
CA LEU A 105 -0.98 18.74 1.83
C LEU A 105 -1.32 17.96 0.56
N LEU A 106 -2.59 17.57 0.42
CA LEU A 106 -3.20 17.06 -0.80
C LEU A 106 -4.27 18.06 -1.22
N ASP A 107 -4.12 18.64 -2.41
CA ASP A 107 -4.96 19.72 -2.95
C ASP A 107 -5.15 20.88 -1.95
N GLY A 108 -4.04 21.27 -1.30
CA GLY A 108 -4.00 22.37 -0.33
C GLY A 108 -4.54 22.03 1.07
N LYS A 109 -5.05 20.81 1.30
CA LYS A 109 -5.56 20.38 2.61
C LYS A 109 -4.63 19.36 3.27
N PRO A 110 -4.37 19.45 4.58
CA PRO A 110 -3.53 18.47 5.28
C PRO A 110 -4.05 17.04 5.12
N LEU A 111 -3.13 16.07 4.97
CA LEU A 111 -3.50 14.65 4.82
C LEU A 111 -4.41 14.14 5.95
N HIS A 112 -4.25 14.66 7.16
CA HIS A 112 -5.04 14.21 8.30
C HIS A 112 -6.50 14.64 8.29
N HIS A 113 -6.88 15.63 7.48
CA HIS A 113 -8.27 16.04 7.31
C HIS A 113 -9.07 15.06 6.43
N TYR A 114 -8.42 14.22 5.63
CA TYR A 114 -9.08 13.21 4.81
C TYR A 114 -9.33 11.94 5.61
N THR A 115 -10.45 11.28 5.31
CA THR A 115 -10.68 9.91 5.80
C THR A 115 -9.61 8.97 5.22
N ARG A 116 -9.07 8.04 6.02
CA ARG A 116 -8.05 7.07 5.56
C ARG A 116 -8.57 6.24 4.39
N LYS A 117 -9.83 5.83 4.44
CA LYS A 117 -10.49 5.08 3.37
C LYS A 117 -10.49 5.85 2.05
N TYR A 118 -10.76 7.17 2.09
CA TYR A 118 -10.69 8.00 0.91
C TYR A 118 -9.26 8.13 0.39
N LEU A 119 -8.32 8.43 1.29
CA LEU A 119 -6.90 8.60 0.97
C LEU A 119 -6.33 7.34 0.29
N HIS A 120 -6.53 6.15 0.88
CA HIS A 120 -6.04 4.88 0.36
C HIS A 120 -6.76 4.41 -0.91
N ARG A 121 -7.95 4.94 -1.20
CA ARG A 121 -8.63 4.72 -2.49
C ARG A 121 -8.05 5.59 -3.60
N LYS A 122 -7.72 6.85 -3.29
CA LYS A 122 -7.25 7.84 -4.28
C LYS A 122 -5.74 7.80 -4.49
N LEU A 123 -4.96 7.36 -3.51
CA LEU A 123 -3.52 7.10 -3.60
C LEU A 123 -3.29 5.59 -3.65
N ALA A 124 -2.92 5.09 -4.83
CA ALA A 124 -2.53 3.69 -4.99
C ALA A 124 -1.01 3.57 -5.10
N VAL A 125 -0.48 2.53 -4.50
CA VAL A 125 0.96 2.22 -4.51
C VAL A 125 1.14 0.87 -5.18
N VAL A 126 2.05 0.81 -6.14
CA VAL A 126 2.55 -0.44 -6.71
C VAL A 126 3.92 -0.67 -6.09
N SER A 127 4.00 -1.68 -5.23
CA SER A 127 5.23 -2.09 -4.55
C SER A 127 5.80 -3.33 -5.23
N GLN A 128 7.12 -3.49 -5.17
CA GLN A 128 7.82 -4.67 -5.69
C GLN A 128 7.38 -5.96 -4.98
N ASP A 129 7.26 -5.93 -3.65
CA ASP A 129 6.91 -7.08 -2.82
C ASP A 129 5.41 -7.07 -2.49
N LEU A 130 4.61 -7.46 -3.49
CA LEU A 130 3.17 -7.61 -3.30
C LEU A 130 2.87 -8.84 -2.44
N GLU A 131 2.25 -8.62 -1.28
CA GLU A 131 1.65 -9.70 -0.52
C GLU A 131 0.41 -10.24 -1.25
N LEU A 132 0.45 -11.53 -1.55
CA LEU A 132 -0.64 -12.30 -2.14
C LEU A 132 -1.20 -13.25 -1.08
N PHE A 133 -2.51 -13.21 -0.90
CA PHE A 133 -3.23 -14.09 0.00
C PHE A 133 -3.53 -15.43 -0.67
N SER A 134 -3.55 -16.50 0.12
CA SER A 134 -4.08 -17.79 -0.33
C SER A 134 -5.55 -17.64 -0.73
N GLY A 135 -5.91 -18.00 -1.95
CA GLY A 135 -7.27 -17.77 -2.48
C GLY A 135 -7.29 -17.67 -4.01
N LEU A 136 -8.23 -16.91 -4.56
CA LEU A 136 -8.33 -16.69 -6.02
C LEU A 136 -7.50 -15.49 -6.46
N LEU A 137 -7.01 -15.51 -7.70
CA LEU A 137 -6.37 -14.35 -8.34
C LEU A 137 -7.27 -13.11 -8.29
N ARG A 138 -8.56 -13.29 -8.61
CA ARG A 138 -9.58 -12.23 -8.50
C ARG A 138 -9.65 -11.63 -7.10
N TYR A 139 -9.64 -12.47 -6.07
CA TYR A 139 -9.66 -12.01 -4.67
C TYR A 139 -8.45 -11.13 -4.35
N ASN A 140 -7.28 -11.52 -4.84
CA ASN A 140 -6.07 -10.74 -4.70
C ASN A 140 -6.13 -9.40 -5.45
N ILE A 141 -6.70 -9.37 -6.66
CA ILE A 141 -6.85 -8.12 -7.42
C ILE A 141 -7.86 -7.18 -6.75
N GLU A 142 -8.99 -7.72 -6.28
CA GLU A 142 -10.09 -6.97 -5.66
C GLU A 142 -9.85 -6.68 -4.17
N TYR A 143 -8.66 -6.99 -3.64
CA TYR A 143 -8.37 -6.86 -2.22
C TYR A 143 -8.74 -5.48 -1.65
N GLY A 144 -9.57 -5.45 -0.61
CA GLY A 144 -10.05 -4.21 0.02
C GLY A 144 -11.17 -3.48 -0.74
N LEU A 145 -11.70 -4.06 -1.84
CA LEU A 145 -12.89 -3.57 -2.54
C LEU A 145 -14.09 -4.46 -2.23
N LYS A 146 -15.27 -3.85 -2.11
CA LYS A 146 -16.55 -4.55 -1.93
C LYS A 146 -17.33 -4.51 -3.24
N GLY A 147 -17.78 -5.67 -3.72
CA GLY A 147 -18.67 -5.77 -4.89
C GLY A 147 -18.04 -5.28 -6.20
N CYS A 148 -16.77 -5.58 -6.45
CA CYS A 148 -16.11 -5.19 -7.69
C CYS A 148 -16.62 -6.04 -8.86
N ALA A 149 -17.15 -5.39 -9.89
CA ALA A 149 -17.58 -6.08 -11.11
C ALA A 149 -16.37 -6.64 -11.86
N LEU A 150 -16.49 -7.86 -12.39
CA LEU A 150 -15.42 -8.52 -13.16
C LEU A 150 -14.97 -7.69 -14.37
N GLU A 151 -15.89 -6.94 -14.99
CA GLU A 151 -15.57 -6.04 -16.10
C GLU A 151 -14.62 -4.90 -15.69
N LYS A 152 -14.71 -4.43 -14.44
CA LYS A 152 -13.76 -3.44 -13.91
C LYS A 152 -12.37 -4.05 -13.75
N VAL A 153 -12.31 -5.29 -13.29
CA VAL A 153 -11.06 -6.05 -13.16
C VAL A 153 -10.41 -6.27 -14.53
N ARG A 154 -11.18 -6.75 -15.51
CA ARG A 154 -10.74 -6.90 -16.91
C ARG A 154 -10.29 -5.57 -17.52
N GLY A 155 -11.03 -4.49 -17.28
CA GLY A 155 -10.65 -3.14 -17.72
C GLY A 155 -9.30 -2.70 -17.15
N ALA A 156 -9.05 -2.94 -15.87
CA ALA A 156 -7.76 -2.64 -15.26
C ALA A 156 -6.63 -3.56 -15.76
N ALA A 157 -6.91 -4.85 -15.99
CA ALA A 157 -5.97 -5.78 -16.61
C ALA A 157 -5.54 -5.33 -18.01
N ARG A 158 -6.48 -4.83 -18.83
CA ARG A 158 -6.19 -4.22 -20.13
C ARG A 158 -5.29 -2.99 -20.00
N LYS A 159 -5.60 -2.08 -19.08
CA LYS A 159 -4.77 -0.87 -18.83
C LYS A 159 -3.35 -1.23 -18.38
N ALA A 160 -3.19 -2.32 -17.63
CA ALA A 160 -1.91 -2.85 -17.19
C ALA A 160 -1.18 -3.71 -18.24
N LYS A 161 -1.78 -3.96 -19.42
CA LYS A 161 -1.33 -4.95 -20.41
C LYS A 161 -1.16 -6.37 -19.85
N ALA A 162 -1.91 -6.71 -18.80
CA ALA A 162 -1.89 -8.03 -18.16
C ALA A 162 -2.98 -8.98 -18.70
N ASP A 163 -3.89 -8.50 -19.55
CA ASP A 163 -5.05 -9.27 -20.01
C ASP A 163 -4.66 -10.51 -20.83
N ALA A 164 -3.63 -10.40 -21.68
CA ALA A 164 -3.08 -11.53 -22.43
C ALA A 164 -2.54 -12.61 -21.47
N TYR A 165 -1.75 -12.18 -20.48
CA TYR A 165 -1.15 -13.07 -19.50
C TYR A 165 -2.20 -13.77 -18.63
N PHE A 166 -3.22 -13.04 -18.16
CA PHE A 166 -4.31 -13.65 -17.39
C PHE A 166 -5.18 -14.59 -18.24
N SER A 167 -5.27 -14.37 -19.54
CA SER A 167 -6.01 -15.24 -20.46
C SER A 167 -5.29 -16.56 -20.75
N GLU A 168 -3.96 -16.60 -20.62
CA GLU A 168 -3.15 -17.82 -20.74
C GLU A 168 -3.28 -18.75 -19.52
N LEU A 169 -3.74 -18.24 -18.38
CA LEU A 169 -4.03 -19.04 -17.20
C LEU A 169 -5.26 -19.92 -17.45
N LYS A 170 -5.16 -21.22 -17.14
CA LYS A 170 -6.22 -22.22 -17.34
C LYS A 170 -7.58 -21.76 -16.80
N ASP A 171 -7.60 -21.20 -15.60
CA ASP A 171 -8.81 -20.74 -14.92
C ASP A 171 -8.88 -19.20 -14.82
N GLN A 172 -8.03 -18.49 -15.56
CA GLN A 172 -8.00 -17.02 -15.63
C GLN A 172 -8.03 -16.36 -14.23
N TYR A 173 -9.03 -15.50 -13.97
CA TYR A 173 -9.24 -14.82 -12.69
C TYR A 173 -9.64 -15.75 -11.54
N GLU A 174 -10.09 -16.97 -11.83
CA GLU A 174 -10.42 -18.00 -10.85
C GLU A 174 -9.21 -18.91 -10.55
N THR A 175 -8.05 -18.63 -11.15
CA THR A 175 -6.81 -19.33 -10.83
C THR A 175 -6.50 -19.20 -9.33
N GLY A 176 -6.30 -20.33 -8.67
CA GLY A 176 -5.91 -20.37 -7.26
C GLY A 176 -4.48 -19.89 -7.04
N THR A 177 -4.30 -18.91 -6.17
CA THR A 177 -3.02 -18.49 -5.61
C THR A 177 -2.82 -19.23 -4.28
N SER A 178 -1.99 -20.27 -4.23
CA SER A 178 -1.61 -20.96 -2.98
C SER A 178 -0.18 -20.61 -2.54
N ALA A 179 0.19 -20.92 -1.29
CA ALA A 179 1.57 -20.79 -0.82
C ALA A 179 2.59 -21.61 -1.65
N GLN A 180 2.16 -22.71 -2.27
CA GLN A 180 2.98 -23.52 -3.18
C GLN A 180 3.13 -22.86 -4.56
N THR A 181 2.07 -22.25 -5.09
CA THR A 181 2.07 -21.42 -6.32
C THR A 181 2.95 -20.17 -6.19
N LEU A 182 3.17 -19.71 -4.94
CA LEU A 182 3.99 -18.56 -4.60
C LEU A 182 5.49 -18.90 -4.44
N ASN A 183 5.86 -20.13 -4.09
CA ASN A 183 7.25 -20.49 -3.75
C ASN A 183 7.84 -21.67 -4.56
N ALA A 184 7.09 -22.32 -5.45
CA ALA A 184 7.63 -23.38 -6.30
C ALA A 184 8.52 -22.79 -7.40
N VAL A 185 9.82 -23.09 -7.32
CA VAL A 185 10.73 -23.10 -8.46
C VAL A 185 10.49 -24.41 -9.21
N GLU A 186 10.21 -24.29 -10.52
CA GLU A 186 10.23 -25.35 -11.54
C GLU A 186 9.50 -26.67 -11.24
N GLY A 187 8.31 -26.83 -11.83
CA GLY A 187 7.67 -28.15 -11.96
C GLY A 187 6.14 -28.10 -12.00
N GLY A 188 5.55 -27.74 -13.14
CA GLY A 188 4.18 -28.12 -13.49
C GLY A 188 3.00 -27.35 -12.88
N ASP A 189 3.17 -26.59 -11.80
CA ASP A 189 2.12 -25.71 -11.26
C ASP A 189 2.44 -24.24 -11.56
N VAL A 190 1.40 -23.44 -11.87
CA VAL A 190 1.48 -22.04 -12.34
C VAL A 190 2.39 -21.19 -11.44
N CYS A 191 3.66 -21.04 -11.81
CA CYS A 191 4.57 -20.15 -11.11
C CYS A 191 4.14 -18.70 -11.32
N LEU A 192 3.88 -17.95 -10.24
CA LEU A 192 3.78 -16.49 -10.33
C LEU A 192 5.20 -15.92 -10.53
N SER A 193 5.64 -15.88 -11.78
CA SER A 193 6.87 -15.17 -12.19
C SER A 193 6.90 -13.77 -11.57
N GLY A 194 8.10 -13.20 -11.36
CA GLY A 194 8.22 -11.83 -10.84
C GLY A 194 7.42 -10.81 -11.66
N GLY A 195 7.28 -11.03 -12.98
CA GLY A 195 6.45 -10.23 -13.86
C GLY A 195 4.94 -10.36 -13.62
N LEU A 196 4.47 -11.56 -13.27
CA LEU A 196 3.06 -11.79 -12.93
C LEU A 196 2.69 -11.12 -11.60
N ARG A 197 3.52 -11.25 -10.55
CA ARG A 197 3.28 -10.55 -9.27
C ARG A 197 3.20 -9.04 -9.46
N HIS A 198 4.09 -8.50 -10.29
CA HIS A 198 4.06 -7.10 -10.65
C HIS A 198 2.77 -6.71 -11.38
N SER A 199 2.38 -7.48 -12.39
CA SER A 199 1.13 -7.28 -13.13
C SER A 199 -0.08 -7.28 -12.20
N VAL A 200 -0.14 -8.20 -11.24
CA VAL A 200 -1.21 -8.22 -10.23
C VAL A 200 -1.16 -6.98 -9.34
N ALA A 201 0.03 -6.50 -8.94
CA ALA A 201 0.17 -5.28 -8.13
C ALA A 201 -0.34 -4.05 -8.89
N LEU A 202 0.02 -3.93 -10.18
CA LEU A 202 -0.42 -2.85 -11.05
C LEU A 202 -1.93 -2.90 -11.28
N VAL A 203 -2.49 -4.07 -11.60
CA VAL A 203 -3.93 -4.24 -11.77
C VAL A 203 -4.67 -3.92 -10.47
N ARG A 204 -4.20 -4.42 -9.32
CA ARG A 204 -4.74 -4.11 -7.98
C ARG A 204 -4.74 -2.60 -7.72
N ALA A 205 -3.70 -1.87 -8.14
CA ALA A 205 -3.67 -0.41 -8.05
C ALA A 205 -4.69 0.25 -8.98
N LEU A 206 -4.76 -0.16 -10.26
CA LEU A 206 -5.62 0.45 -11.27
C LEU A 206 -7.11 0.16 -11.08
N VAL A 207 -7.51 -1.00 -10.53
CA VAL A 207 -8.92 -1.32 -10.24
C VAL A 207 -9.53 -0.31 -9.25
N ARG A 208 -8.72 0.32 -8.39
CA ARG A 208 -9.19 1.34 -7.45
C ARG A 208 -9.52 2.69 -8.11
N ASP A 209 -9.17 2.86 -9.37
CA ASP A 209 -9.25 4.13 -10.10
C ASP A 209 -8.59 5.29 -9.31
N PRO A 210 -7.29 5.17 -8.99
CA PRO A 210 -6.59 6.15 -8.18
C PRO A 210 -6.42 7.45 -8.94
N ARG A 211 -6.27 8.56 -8.20
CA ARG A 211 -5.88 9.87 -8.74
C ARG A 211 -4.37 10.08 -8.67
N VAL A 212 -3.73 9.54 -7.65
CA VAL A 212 -2.27 9.52 -7.52
C VAL A 212 -1.80 8.07 -7.55
N LEU A 213 -0.91 7.75 -8.48
CA LEU A 213 -0.29 6.43 -8.60
C LEU A 213 1.18 6.56 -8.21
N ILE A 214 1.58 5.82 -7.18
CA ILE A 214 2.94 5.79 -6.63
C ILE A 214 3.56 4.46 -7.01
N LEU A 215 4.80 4.51 -7.47
CA LEU A 215 5.47 3.39 -8.11
C LEU A 215 6.84 3.23 -7.42
N ASP A 216 6.96 2.24 -6.55
CA ASP A 216 8.11 2.07 -5.66
C ASP A 216 9.03 0.95 -6.17
N GLU A 217 10.23 1.32 -6.63
CA GLU A 217 11.27 0.41 -7.19
C GLU A 217 10.83 -0.41 -8.42
N THR A 218 9.66 -0.11 -8.96
CA THR A 218 9.00 -0.84 -10.06
C THR A 218 9.60 -0.59 -11.45
N THR A 219 10.41 0.46 -11.62
CA THR A 219 10.98 0.85 -12.92
C THR A 219 12.01 -0.14 -13.48
N SER A 220 12.48 -1.10 -12.67
CA SER A 220 13.48 -2.08 -13.12
C SER A 220 12.90 -3.28 -13.88
N LYS A 221 11.60 -3.58 -13.74
CA LYS A 221 10.98 -4.84 -14.24
C LYS A 221 9.79 -4.66 -15.16
N VAL A 222 9.42 -3.42 -15.49
CA VAL A 222 8.23 -3.11 -16.27
C VAL A 222 8.64 -2.47 -17.58
N ASP A 223 8.22 -3.07 -18.69
CA ASP A 223 8.42 -2.53 -20.03
C ASP A 223 7.92 -1.08 -20.10
N ALA A 224 8.73 -0.18 -20.66
CA ALA A 224 8.38 1.22 -20.90
C ALA A 224 7.02 1.40 -21.62
N ASP A 225 6.59 0.37 -22.33
CA ASP A 225 5.31 0.29 -23.02
C ASP A 225 4.10 0.17 -22.09
N VAL A 226 4.23 -0.48 -20.93
CA VAL A 226 3.17 -0.53 -19.89
C VAL A 226 3.05 0.85 -19.24
N TRP A 227 4.19 1.52 -19.00
CA TRP A 227 4.25 2.88 -18.47
C TRP A 227 3.55 3.91 -19.36
N HIS A 228 3.84 3.86 -20.67
CA HIS A 228 3.18 4.72 -21.65
C HIS A 228 1.68 4.45 -21.75
N ALA A 229 1.24 3.20 -21.63
CA ALA A 229 -0.18 2.87 -21.66
C ALA A 229 -0.91 3.36 -20.41
N VAL A 230 -0.33 3.19 -19.21
CA VAL A 230 -0.95 3.62 -17.95
C VAL A 230 -1.02 5.15 -17.85
N SER A 231 0.01 5.86 -18.31
CA SER A 231 0.02 7.34 -18.32
C SER A 231 -0.96 7.96 -19.32
N LYS A 232 -1.19 7.33 -20.49
CA LYS A 232 -2.16 7.80 -21.50
C LYS A 232 -3.61 7.41 -21.21
N ALA A 233 -3.85 6.40 -20.38
CA ALA A 233 -5.19 5.86 -20.08
C ALA A 233 -5.91 6.61 -18.94
N ARG A 234 -5.43 7.80 -18.57
CA ARG A 234 -5.96 8.68 -17.52
C ARG A 234 -6.54 9.97 -18.08
#